data_AF-A0A937XU95-F1
#
_entry.id   AF-A0A937XU95-F1
#
_cell.length_a   1.000
_cell.length_b   1.000
_cell.length_c   1.000
_cell.angle_alpha   90.00
_cell.angle_beta   90.00
_cell.angle_gamma   90.00
#
_symmetry.space_group_name_H-M   'P 1'
#
loop_
_entity.id
_entity.type
_entity.pdbx_description
1 polymer ?
#
loop_
_entity_poly.entity_id
_entity_poly.type
_entity_poly.pdbx_seq_one_letter_code
_entity_poly.pdbx_strand_id
1 'polypeptide(L)'
;PSDASRETGVARMRQAFRDIAARRGLTVRIDVLQEQAATACAARLQTQLGRAVTAEGVANRLLPSGAGHDGMAMSAITDVAMLFVRCRGGISHNPAESITTEDAGIAARVLSRFIEGYAS
;
A
#
# COMPACT_ATOMS: atom_id res chain seq x y z
N PRO A 1 -2.36 -6.33 6.46
CA PRO A 1 -1.76 -5.73 7.67
C PRO A 1 -2.87 -5.22 8.59
N SER A 2 -2.77 -5.44 9.90
CA SER A 2 -3.74 -4.94 10.88
C SER A 2 -3.14 -3.76 11.66
N ASP A 3 -4.01 -2.87 12.14
CA ASP A 3 -3.59 -1.75 13.00
C ASP A 3 -2.97 -2.25 14.31
N ALA A 4 -3.42 -3.39 14.84
CA ALA A 4 -2.89 -3.97 16.07
C ALA A 4 -1.37 -4.23 16.03
N SER A 5 -0.83 -4.67 14.88
CA SER A 5 0.62 -4.86 14.73
C SER A 5 1.38 -3.53 14.78
N ARG A 6 0.82 -2.48 14.13
CA ARG A 6 1.38 -1.13 14.15
C ARG A 6 1.34 -0.54 15.56
N GLU A 7 0.20 -0.62 16.24
CA GLU A 7 0.01 -0.15 17.61
C GLU A 7 0.99 -0.81 18.59
N THR A 8 1.16 -2.12 18.48
CA THR A 8 2.14 -2.87 19.28
C THR A 8 3.57 -2.37 19.03
N GLY A 9 3.94 -2.15 17.77
CA GLY A 9 5.26 -1.61 17.40
C GLY A 9 5.48 -0.20 17.97
N VAL A 10 4.50 0.69 17.82
CA VAL A 10 4.55 2.05 18.35
C VAL A 10 4.66 2.05 19.88
N ALA A 11 3.90 1.20 20.58
CA ALA A 11 3.98 1.07 22.03
C ALA A 11 5.39 0.66 22.49
N ARG A 12 6.02 -0.31 21.80
CA ARG A 12 7.39 -0.75 22.06
C ARG A 12 8.40 0.37 21.82
N MET A 13 8.29 1.10 20.71
CA MET A 13 9.15 2.25 20.41
C MET A 13 9.03 3.34 21.48
N ARG A 14 7.82 3.71 21.87
CA ARG A 14 7.57 4.71 22.93
C ARG A 14 8.19 4.29 24.25
N GLN A 15 8.10 3.01 24.61
CA GLN A 15 8.76 2.49 25.81
C GLN A 15 10.28 2.59 25.70
N ALA A 16 10.86 2.14 24.59
CA ALA A 16 12.30 2.22 24.38
C ALA A 16 12.84 3.66 24.46
N PHE A 17 12.10 4.64 23.93
CA PHE A 17 12.47 6.05 24.03
C PHE A 17 12.48 6.56 25.48
N ARG A 18 11.46 6.19 26.28
CA ARG A 18 11.42 6.51 27.71
C ARG A 18 12.58 5.89 28.47
N ASP A 19 12.90 4.63 28.20
CA ASP A 19 14.00 3.91 28.85
C ASP A 19 15.37 4.53 28.52
N ILE A 20 15.57 4.95 27.26
CA ILE A 20 16.79 5.66 26.84
C ILE A 20 16.89 7.02 27.54
N ALA A 21 15.78 7.78 27.59
CA ALA A 21 15.74 9.10 28.23
C ALA A 21 16.06 9.00 29.72
N ALA A 22 15.44 8.04 30.43
CA ALA A 22 15.70 7.79 31.84
C ALA A 22 17.18 7.47 32.13
N ARG A 23 17.78 6.55 31.35
CA ARG A 23 19.20 6.19 31.50
C ARG A 23 20.17 7.35 31.22
N ARG A 24 19.74 8.36 30.46
CA ARG A 24 20.56 9.51 30.07
C ARG A 24 20.22 10.79 30.83
N GLY A 25 19.26 10.76 31.77
CA GLY A 25 18.81 11.95 32.48
C GLY A 25 18.13 12.99 31.58
N LEU A 26 17.47 12.55 30.50
CA LEU A 26 16.78 13.41 29.54
C LEU A 26 15.27 13.36 29.72
N THR A 27 14.58 14.39 29.25
CA THR A 27 13.11 14.38 29.08
C THR A 27 12.77 14.04 27.63
N VAL A 28 11.75 13.21 27.43
CA VAL A 28 11.22 12.88 26.09
C VAL A 28 9.78 13.35 25.96
N ARG A 29 9.48 14.03 24.86
CA ARG A 29 8.13 14.38 24.42
C ARG A 29 7.84 13.67 23.11
N ILE A 30 6.66 13.07 22.99
CA ILE A 30 6.25 12.30 21.82
C ILE A 30 4.88 12.83 21.38
N ASP A 31 4.84 13.50 20.23
CA ASP A 31 3.61 14.00 19.62
C ASP A 31 3.27 13.14 18.39
N VAL A 32 2.00 12.75 18.24
CA VAL A 32 1.52 12.05 17.05
C VAL A 32 1.08 13.08 16.03
N LEU A 33 1.78 13.13 14.90
CA LEU A 33 1.45 14.05 13.81
C LEU A 33 0.40 13.50 12.87
N GLN A 34 0.46 12.19 12.58
CA GLN A 34 -0.45 11.52 11.67
C GLN A 34 -0.65 10.08 12.14
N GLU A 35 -1.90 9.63 12.05
CA GLU A 35 -2.29 8.25 12.24
C GLU A 35 -3.29 7.86 11.16
N GLN A 36 -3.06 6.73 10.52
CA GLN A 36 -3.90 6.25 9.43
C GLN A 36 -4.21 4.77 9.68
N ALA A 37 -5.50 4.42 9.64
CA ALA A 37 -5.97 3.06 9.81
C ALA A 37 -5.66 2.21 8.57
N ALA A 38 -5.52 0.90 8.79
CA ALA A 38 -5.42 -0.07 7.71
C ALA A 38 -6.68 -0.01 6.83
N THR A 39 -6.48 0.26 5.54
CA THR A 39 -7.57 0.46 4.59
C THR A 39 -7.73 -0.75 3.68
N ALA A 40 -8.93 -1.32 3.61
CA ALA A 40 -9.25 -2.40 2.71
C ALA A 40 -9.69 -1.85 1.33
N CYS A 41 -9.19 -2.44 0.24
CA CYS A 41 -9.74 -2.21 -1.08
C CYS A 41 -11.10 -2.92 -1.23
N ALA A 42 -12.00 -2.35 -2.02
CA ALA A 42 -13.33 -2.93 -2.26
C ALA A 42 -13.23 -4.29 -2.97
N ALA A 43 -13.84 -5.33 -2.39
CA ALA A 43 -13.74 -6.70 -2.90
C ALA A 43 -14.27 -6.84 -4.34
N ARG A 44 -15.32 -6.09 -4.69
CA ARG A 44 -15.89 -6.03 -6.04
C ARG A 44 -14.86 -5.52 -7.06
N LEU A 45 -14.20 -4.40 -6.75
CA LEU A 45 -13.18 -3.82 -7.61
C LEU A 45 -11.93 -4.70 -7.70
N GLN A 46 -11.48 -5.29 -6.60
CA GLN A 46 -10.38 -6.25 -6.59
C GLN A 46 -10.68 -7.47 -7.49
N THR A 47 -11.92 -7.97 -7.44
CA THR A 47 -12.35 -9.10 -8.27
C THR A 47 -12.35 -8.74 -9.75
N GLN A 48 -12.91 -7.58 -10.10
CA GLN A 48 -12.93 -7.10 -11.49
C GLN A 48 -11.51 -6.84 -12.02
N LEU A 49 -10.65 -6.20 -11.22
CA LEU A 49 -9.26 -5.96 -11.58
C LEU A 49 -8.48 -7.28 -11.72
N GLY A 50 -8.73 -8.25 -10.84
CA GLY A 50 -8.16 -9.59 -10.94
C GLY A 50 -8.53 -10.31 -12.24
N ARG A 51 -9.78 -10.16 -12.71
CA ARG A 51 -10.20 -10.67 -14.03
C ARG A 51 -9.45 -9.99 -15.16
N ALA A 52 -9.29 -8.67 -15.11
CA ALA A 52 -8.53 -7.90 -16.10
C ALA A 52 -7.05 -8.33 -16.15
N VAL A 53 -6.42 -8.60 -14.99
CA VAL A 53 -5.06 -9.16 -14.91
C VAL A 53 -4.97 -10.53 -15.59
N THR A 54 -5.89 -11.44 -15.28
CA THR A 54 -5.89 -12.78 -15.88
C THR A 54 -6.15 -12.78 -17.38
N ALA A 55 -6.92 -11.81 -17.89
CA ALA A 55 -7.18 -11.65 -19.33
C ALA A 55 -5.93 -11.26 -20.13
N GLU A 56 -4.91 -10.69 -19.48
CA GLU A 56 -3.60 -10.41 -20.07
C GLU A 56 -2.62 -11.59 -19.94
N GLY A 57 -3.09 -12.77 -19.53
CA GLY A 57 -2.26 -13.98 -19.42
C GLY A 57 -1.32 -13.98 -18.20
N VAL A 58 -1.52 -13.07 -17.25
CA VAL A 58 -0.70 -12.97 -16.03
C VAL A 58 -1.43 -13.57 -14.83
N ALA A 59 -0.69 -14.27 -13.97
CA ALA A 59 -1.23 -14.82 -12.74
C ALA A 59 -1.67 -13.70 -11.79
N ASN A 60 -2.94 -13.72 -11.36
CA ASN A 60 -3.44 -12.80 -10.35
C ASN A 60 -2.82 -13.10 -8.97
N ARG A 61 -2.28 -12.08 -8.31
CA ARG A 61 -1.72 -12.16 -6.96
C ARG A 61 -2.29 -11.03 -6.12
N LEU A 62 -2.90 -11.38 -5.00
CA LEU A 62 -3.35 -10.40 -4.01
C LEU A 62 -2.20 -10.05 -3.09
N LEU A 63 -1.89 -8.77 -3.00
CA LEU A 63 -0.80 -8.24 -2.18
C LEU A 63 -1.32 -7.10 -1.30
N PRO A 64 -0.94 -7.04 -0.02
CA PRO A 64 -1.15 -5.83 0.75
C PRO A 64 -0.18 -4.73 0.27
N SER A 65 -0.62 -3.48 0.23
CA SER A 65 0.32 -2.37 0.12
C SER A 65 1.01 -2.11 1.46
N GLY A 66 2.33 -2.00 1.44
CA GLY A 66 3.14 -1.59 2.58
C GLY A 66 3.34 -0.06 2.67
N ALA A 67 2.96 0.67 1.63
CA ALA A 67 3.14 2.12 1.53
C ALA A 67 1.80 2.86 1.57
N GLY A 68 1.83 4.11 2.03
CA GLY A 68 0.70 5.01 1.92
C GLY A 68 0.50 5.47 0.47
N HIS A 69 -0.76 5.49 0.03
CA HIS A 69 -1.15 6.03 -1.28
C HIS A 69 -2.42 6.86 -1.14
N ASP A 70 -2.68 7.75 -2.12
CA ASP A 70 -3.89 8.58 -2.13
C ASP A 70 -5.19 7.76 -2.08
N GLY A 71 -5.16 6.52 -2.56
CA GLY A 71 -6.26 5.57 -2.43
C GLY A 71 -6.73 5.37 -0.98
N MET A 72 -5.85 5.53 0.01
CA MET A 72 -6.24 5.46 1.42
C MET A 72 -7.15 6.63 1.82
N ALA A 73 -6.83 7.85 1.38
CA ALA A 73 -7.70 9.01 1.63
C ALA A 73 -9.00 8.91 0.82
N MET A 74 -8.91 8.48 -0.45
CA MET A 74 -10.06 8.30 -1.32
C MET A 74 -11.06 7.26 -0.82
N SER A 75 -10.60 6.29 -0.01
CA SER A 75 -11.48 5.26 0.57
C SER A 75 -12.58 5.82 1.48
N ALA A 76 -12.40 7.03 2.01
CA ALA A 76 -13.43 7.73 2.79
C ALA A 76 -14.56 8.30 1.90
N ILE A 77 -14.36 8.35 0.59
CA ILE A 77 -15.28 8.96 -0.39
C ILE A 77 -15.91 7.90 -1.30
N THR A 78 -15.12 6.91 -1.72
CA THR A 78 -15.55 5.91 -2.71
C THR A 78 -14.80 4.59 -2.56
N ASP A 79 -15.32 3.53 -3.17
CA ASP A 79 -14.63 2.27 -3.36
C ASP A 79 -13.29 2.48 -4.09
N VAL A 80 -12.24 1.79 -3.62
CA VAL A 80 -10.90 1.82 -4.23
C VAL A 80 -10.36 0.41 -4.47
N ALA A 81 -9.54 0.26 -5.52
CA ALA A 81 -8.66 -0.88 -5.75
C ALA A 81 -7.34 -0.38 -6.35
N MET A 82 -6.27 -1.15 -6.21
CA MET A 82 -4.95 -0.79 -6.73
C MET A 82 -4.38 -1.90 -7.59
N LEU A 83 -3.71 -1.51 -8.68
CA LEU A 83 -2.93 -2.39 -9.53
C LEU A 83 -1.44 -2.20 -9.22
N PHE A 84 -0.74 -3.27 -8.89
CA PHE A 84 0.71 -3.25 -8.69
C PHE A 84 1.44 -3.72 -9.94
N VAL A 85 2.56 -3.04 -10.22
CA VAL A 85 3.47 -3.36 -11.33
C VAL A 85 4.81 -3.80 -10.74
N ARG A 86 5.43 -4.82 -11.34
CA ARG A 86 6.74 -5.30 -10.89
C ARG A 86 7.78 -4.20 -11.06
N CYS A 87 8.56 -3.97 -10.02
CA CYS A 87 9.72 -3.09 -10.05
C CYS A 87 11.00 -3.90 -9.84
N ARG A 88 12.08 -3.55 -10.54
CA ARG A 88 13.38 -4.22 -10.46
C ARG A 88 13.88 -4.26 -9.01
N GLY A 89 14.00 -5.46 -8.46
CA GLY A 89 14.48 -5.68 -7.09
C GLY A 89 13.57 -5.12 -5.98
N GLY A 90 12.34 -4.69 -6.31
CA GLY A 90 11.46 -4.00 -5.36
C GLY A 90 12.00 -2.65 -4.89
N ILE A 91 12.94 -2.06 -5.64
CA ILE A 91 13.56 -0.77 -5.30
C ILE A 91 12.55 0.34 -5.57
N SER A 92 12.38 1.24 -4.59
CA SER A 92 11.58 2.46 -4.73
C SER A 92 12.20 3.60 -3.92
N HIS A 93 11.81 4.85 -4.20
CA HIS A 93 12.42 6.06 -3.62
C HIS A 93 13.93 6.13 -3.87
N ASN A 94 14.37 5.63 -5.02
CA ASN A 94 15.78 5.56 -5.40
C ASN A 94 15.91 5.79 -6.91
N PRO A 95 16.96 6.49 -7.40
CA PRO A 95 17.19 6.66 -8.84
C PRO A 95 17.29 5.36 -9.65
N ALA A 96 17.60 4.23 -9.02
CA ALA A 96 17.63 2.90 -9.65
C ALA A 96 16.24 2.22 -9.74
N GLU A 97 15.18 2.86 -9.26
CA GLU A 97 13.79 2.42 -9.44
C GLU A 97 13.46 2.32 -10.94
N SER A 98 12.99 1.16 -11.37
CA SER A 98 12.73 0.92 -12.79
C SER A 98 11.70 -0.20 -13.00
N ILE A 99 10.84 -0.01 -13.98
CA ILE A 99 9.95 -1.04 -14.53
C ILE A 99 10.38 -1.38 -15.95
N THR A 100 10.05 -2.58 -16.42
CA THR A 100 10.26 -2.93 -17.84
C THR A 100 9.15 -2.34 -18.71
N THR A 101 9.43 -2.12 -19.99
CA THR A 101 8.41 -1.70 -20.97
C THR A 101 7.31 -2.75 -21.13
N GLU A 102 7.65 -4.03 -20.98
CA GLU A 102 6.70 -5.14 -20.98
C GLU A 102 5.74 -5.04 -19.80
N ASP A 103 6.25 -4.86 -18.57
CA ASP A 103 5.44 -4.69 -17.36
C ASP A 103 4.53 -3.45 -17.47
N ALA A 104 5.06 -2.34 -17.97
CA ALA A 104 4.29 -1.13 -18.20
C ALA A 104 3.17 -1.35 -19.22
N GLY A 105 3.47 -2.05 -20.33
CA GLY A 105 2.49 -2.37 -21.38
C GLY A 105 1.38 -3.29 -20.88
N ILE A 106 1.71 -4.32 -20.11
CA ILE A 106 0.73 -5.19 -19.46
C ILE A 106 -0.15 -4.37 -18.52
N ALA A 107 0.44 -3.57 -17.63
CA ALA A 107 -0.29 -2.77 -16.67
C ALA A 107 -1.28 -1.80 -17.33
N ALA A 108 -0.86 -1.14 -18.42
CA ALA A 108 -1.72 -0.24 -19.20
C ALA A 108 -2.92 -0.98 -19.80
N ARG A 109 -2.72 -2.18 -20.38
CA ARG A 109 -3.81 -2.98 -20.95
C ARG A 109 -4.75 -3.52 -19.87
N VAL A 110 -4.22 -3.97 -18.72
CA VAL A 110 -5.02 -4.36 -17.56
C VAL A 110 -5.90 -3.21 -17.10
N LEU A 111 -5.34 -2.00 -16.96
CA LEU A 111 -6.09 -0.82 -16.54
C LEU A 111 -7.17 -0.45 -17.56
N SER A 112 -6.86 -0.49 -18.86
CA SER A 112 -7.85 -0.25 -19.94
C SER A 112 -9.02 -1.21 -19.83
N ARG A 113 -8.76 -2.53 -19.74
CA ARG A 113 -9.80 -3.55 -19.59
C ARG A 113 -10.62 -3.38 -18.33
N PHE A 114 -9.98 -3.00 -17.22
CA PHE A 114 -10.67 -2.75 -15.96
C PHE A 114 -11.69 -1.61 -16.11
N ILE A 115 -11.29 -0.51 -16.74
CA ILE A 115 -12.14 0.68 -16.97
C ILE A 115 -13.22 0.38 -18.02
N GLU A 116 -12.88 -0.25 -19.13
CA GLU A 116 -13.85 -0.60 -20.19
C GLU A 116 -14.91 -1.60 -19.70
N GLY A 117 -14.53 -2.52 -18.82
CA GLY A 117 -15.44 -3.44 -18.16
C GLY A 117 -16.20 -2.85 -16.97
N TYR A 118 -15.99 -1.57 -16.65
CA TYR A 118 -16.66 -0.89 -15.55
C TYR A 118 -18.08 -0.48 -15.95
N ALA A 119 -19.04 -1.39 -15.72
CA ALA A 119 -20.46 -1.06 -15.75
C ALA A 119 -20.91 -0.59 -14.37
N SER A 120 -21.61 0.55 -14.34
CA SER A 120 -22.28 1.14 -13.17
C SER A 120 -23.39 0.24 -12.63
#